data_AF-A0A969LEM3-F1
#
_entry.id   AF-A0A969LEM3-F1
#
_cell.length_a   1.000
_cell.length_b   1.000
_cell.length_c   1.000
_cell.angle_alpha   90.00
_cell.angle_beta   90.00
_cell.angle_gamma   90.00
#
_symmetry.space_group_name_H-M   'P 1'
#
loop_
_entity.id
_entity.type
_entity.pdbx_description
1 polymer ?
#
loop_
_entity_poly.entity_id
_entity_poly.type
_entity_poly.pdbx_seq_one_letter_code
_entity_poly.pdbx_strand_id
1 'polypeptide(L)'
;DEIEALCKAAHAKGLFVHVDGARFANAVASLKASPADLSWRAGVDALSFGGTKNGCLAAEAVIFFDKALAGDFALRRKRAPRR
;
A
#
# COMPACT_ATOMS: atom_id res chain seq x y z
N ASP A 1 -10.00 -7.83 9.60
CA ASP A 1 -10.80 -8.99 9.14
C ASP A 1 -11.03 -8.98 7.63
N GLU A 2 -11.74 -8.00 7.06
CA GLU A 2 -12.04 -8.00 5.61
C GLU A 2 -10.80 -7.93 4.71
N ILE A 3 -9.85 -7.03 5.01
CA ILE A 3 -8.59 -6.90 4.26
C ILE A 3 -7.81 -8.21 4.29
N GLU A 4 -7.75 -8.86 5.45
CA GLU A 4 -7.04 -10.13 5.62
C GLU A 4 -7.69 -11.26 4.81
N ALA A 5 -9.02 -11.33 4.76
CA ALA A 5 -9.72 -12.32 3.95
C ALA A 5 -9.44 -12.12 2.44
N LEU A 6 -9.42 -10.87 1.97
CA LEU A 6 -9.06 -10.55 0.59
C LEU A 6 -7.61 -10.90 0.27
N CYS A 7 -6.68 -10.60 1.18
CA CYS A 7 -5.28 -10.95 1.01
C CYS A 7 -5.09 -12.47 0.94
N LYS A 8 -5.71 -13.23 1.85
CA LYS A 8 -5.69 -14.70 1.81
C LYS A 8 -6.21 -15.25 0.48
N ALA A 9 -7.32 -14.72 -0.02
CA ALA A 9 -7.90 -15.17 -1.30
C ALA A 9 -7.01 -14.84 -2.51
N ALA A 10 -6.35 -13.68 -2.51
CA ALA A 10 -5.41 -13.29 -3.55
C ALA A 10 -4.12 -14.13 -3.51
N HIS A 11 -3.54 -14.30 -2.33
CA HIS A 11 -2.32 -15.11 -2.13
C HIS A 11 -2.55 -16.59 -2.46
N ALA A 12 -3.74 -17.14 -2.17
CA ALA A 12 -4.10 -18.50 -2.59
C ALA A 12 -4.08 -18.70 -4.12
N LYS A 13 -4.17 -17.60 -4.89
CA LYS A 13 -4.07 -17.59 -6.36
C LYS A 13 -2.70 -17.12 -6.86
N GLY A 14 -1.73 -16.93 -5.96
CA GLY A 14 -0.41 -16.38 -6.29
C GLY A 14 -0.43 -14.93 -6.74
N LEU A 15 -1.46 -14.15 -6.35
CA LEU A 15 -1.58 -12.74 -6.69
C LEU A 15 -1.09 -11.86 -5.54
N PHE A 16 -0.41 -10.76 -5.87
CA PHE A 16 -0.04 -9.72 -4.89
C PHE A 16 -1.19 -8.75 -4.64
N VAL A 17 -1.25 -8.18 -3.45
CA VAL A 17 -2.24 -7.19 -3.03
C VAL A 17 -1.59 -5.82 -2.89
N HIS A 18 -2.14 -4.86 -3.63
CA HIS A 18 -1.83 -3.45 -3.52
C HIS A 18 -3.01 -2.68 -2.93
N VAL A 19 -2.72 -1.79 -1.98
CA VAL A 19 -3.71 -0.86 -1.44
C VAL A 19 -3.42 0.57 -1.94
N ASP A 20 -4.42 1.18 -2.58
CA ASP A 20 -4.45 2.62 -2.81
C ASP A 20 -4.85 3.33 -1.51
N GLY A 21 -3.86 3.91 -0.85
CA GLY A 21 -3.97 4.61 0.41
C GLY A 21 -4.05 6.12 0.27
N ALA A 22 -4.64 6.66 -0.80
CA ALA A 22 -4.81 8.10 -0.98
C ALA A 22 -5.50 8.81 0.21
N ARG A 23 -6.28 8.08 1.03
CA ARG A 23 -6.90 8.53 2.29
C ARG A 23 -6.62 7.58 3.45
N PHE A 24 -5.48 6.89 3.43
CA PHE A 24 -5.15 5.86 4.41
C PHE A 24 -5.12 6.39 5.85
N ALA A 25 -4.61 7.61 6.07
CA ALA A 25 -4.59 8.21 7.40
C ALA A 25 -6.02 8.45 7.95
N ASN A 26 -6.99 8.80 7.09
CA ASN A 26 -8.38 8.92 7.51
C ASN A 26 -8.96 7.58 7.94
N ALA A 27 -8.64 6.49 7.22
CA ALA A 27 -9.07 5.14 7.58
C ALA A 27 -8.48 4.69 8.92
N VAL A 28 -7.18 4.92 9.13
CA VAL A 28 -6.50 4.67 10.43
C VAL A 28 -7.18 5.45 11.56
N ALA A 29 -7.43 6.74 11.37
CA ALA A 29 -8.05 7.59 12.37
C ALA A 29 -9.50 7.17 12.69
N SER A 30 -10.28 6.82 11.67
CA SER A 30 -11.68 6.41 11.82
C SER A 30 -11.82 5.05 12.51
N LEU A 31 -10.95 4.09 12.18
CA LEU A 31 -11.01 2.73 12.70
C LEU A 31 -10.30 2.56 14.04
N LYS A 32 -9.57 3.58 14.52
CA LYS A 32 -8.74 3.54 15.73
C LYS A 32 -7.80 2.33 15.77
N ALA A 33 -7.35 1.89 14.59
CA ALA A 33 -6.48 0.73 14.41
C ALA A 33 -5.03 1.18 14.17
N SER A 34 -4.07 0.29 14.38
CA SER A 34 -2.69 0.57 13.97
C SER A 34 -2.59 0.57 12.44
N PRO A 35 -1.80 1.47 11.83
CA PRO A 35 -1.43 1.38 10.42
C PRO A 35 -0.91 -0.02 10.00
N ALA A 36 -0.23 -0.72 10.92
CA ALA A 36 0.28 -2.07 10.68
C ALA A 36 -0.84 -3.09 10.48
N ASP A 37 -1.91 -2.97 11.26
CA ASP A 37 -3.06 -3.89 11.23
C ASP A 37 -3.89 -3.70 9.95
N LEU A 38 -3.86 -2.50 9.37
CA LEU A 38 -4.50 -2.18 8.08
C LEU A 38 -3.58 -2.40 6.86
N SER A 39 -2.35 -2.90 7.06
CA SER A 39 -1.38 -3.09 5.99
C SER A 39 -0.71 -4.46 6.05
N TRP A 40 0.57 -4.53 6.38
CA TRP A 40 1.37 -5.75 6.25
C TRP A 40 0.92 -6.88 7.18
N ARG A 41 0.36 -6.57 8.35
CA ARG A 41 -0.20 -7.61 9.24
C ARG A 41 -1.46 -8.24 8.65
N ALA A 42 -2.19 -7.51 7.83
CA ALA A 42 -3.33 -8.03 7.07
C ALA A 42 -2.92 -8.73 5.76
N GLY A 43 -1.63 -8.74 5.40
CA GLY A 43 -1.13 -9.37 4.18
C GLY A 43 -1.04 -8.44 2.97
N VAL A 44 -1.07 -7.12 3.15
CA VAL A 44 -0.85 -6.17 2.04
C VAL A 44 0.63 -6.18 1.64
N ASP A 45 0.89 -6.36 0.34
CA ASP A 45 2.25 -6.43 -0.21
C ASP A 45 2.83 -5.04 -0.52
N ALA A 46 1.98 -4.12 -0.99
CA ALA A 46 2.36 -2.74 -1.28
C ALA A 46 1.24 -1.72 -0.97
N LEU A 47 1.60 -0.53 -0.51
CA LEU A 47 0.68 0.56 -0.16
C LEU A 47 1.11 1.87 -0.83
N SER A 48 0.18 2.53 -1.53
CA SER A 48 0.34 3.91 -2.01
C SER A 48 -0.19 4.87 -0.95
N PHE A 49 0.67 5.37 -0.07
CA PHE A 49 0.30 6.29 1.00
C PHE A 49 0.23 7.74 0.50
N GLY A 50 -0.99 8.26 0.39
CA GLY A 50 -1.23 9.65 0.01
C GLY A 50 -1.18 10.61 1.18
N GLY A 51 -0.12 11.42 1.22
CA GLY A 51 0.04 12.54 2.16
C GLY A 51 -0.65 13.81 1.67
N THR A 52 -0.82 13.98 0.36
CA THR A 52 -1.40 15.20 -0.24
C THR A 52 -2.80 15.50 0.28
N LYS A 53 -3.63 14.47 0.42
CA LYS A 53 -5.01 14.60 0.94
C LYS A 53 -5.08 14.71 2.48
N ASN A 54 -3.94 14.59 3.16
CA ASN A 54 -3.79 14.71 4.60
C ASN A 54 -3.03 16.00 5.01
N GLY A 55 -2.96 16.98 4.11
CA GLY A 55 -2.36 18.30 4.39
C GLY A 55 -0.87 18.40 4.09
N CYS A 56 -0.22 17.35 3.60
CA CYS A 56 1.18 17.44 3.13
C CYS A 56 1.25 18.09 1.74
N LEU A 57 2.30 18.88 1.49
CA LEU A 57 2.51 19.49 0.18
C LEU A 57 3.03 18.42 -0.80
N ALA A 58 2.15 17.90 -1.66
CA ALA A 58 2.49 16.97 -2.75
C ALA A 58 3.36 15.76 -2.32
N ALA A 59 3.00 15.12 -1.20
CA ALA A 59 3.71 13.97 -0.67
C ALA A 59 2.94 12.68 -0.97
N GLU A 60 3.52 11.80 -1.78
CA GLU A 60 3.04 10.44 -2.03
C GLU A 60 4.18 9.46 -1.72
N ALA A 61 3.89 8.40 -0.97
CA ALA A 61 4.88 7.39 -0.62
C ALA A 61 4.38 6.01 -1.05
N VAL A 62 5.16 5.30 -1.85
CA VAL A 62 4.89 3.88 -2.13
C VAL A 62 5.71 3.04 -1.17
N ILE A 63 5.03 2.24 -0.37
CA ILE A 63 5.60 1.40 0.67
C ILE A 63 5.48 -0.05 0.20
N PHE A 64 6.61 -0.74 0.05
CA PHE A 64 6.65 -2.19 -0.18
C PHE A 64 6.92 -2.87 1.15
N PHE A 65 6.03 -3.78 1.54
CA PHE A 65 6.21 -4.57 2.76
C PHE A 65 6.99 -5.85 2.50
N ASP A 66 6.86 -6.41 1.29
CA ASP A 66 7.80 -7.40 0.78
C ASP A 66 8.99 -6.70 0.09
N LYS A 67 10.19 -6.88 0.66
CA LYS A 67 11.44 -6.32 0.14
C LYS A 67 11.81 -6.88 -1.24
N ALA A 68 11.37 -8.09 -1.58
CA ALA A 68 11.62 -8.68 -2.90
C ALA A 68 10.92 -7.88 -4.01
N LEU A 69 9.79 -7.24 -3.70
CA LEU A 69 9.03 -6.42 -4.65
C LEU A 69 9.66 -5.03 -4.89
N ALA A 70 10.60 -4.61 -4.05
CA ALA A 70 11.20 -3.28 -4.11
C ALA A 70 12.37 -3.16 -5.12
N GLY A 71 12.96 -4.28 -5.56
CA GLY A 71 14.27 -4.34 -6.24
C GLY A 71 14.43 -3.45 -7.48
N ASP A 72 13.34 -3.19 -8.21
CA ASP A 72 13.34 -2.34 -9.42
C ASP A 72 12.53 -1.06 -9.28
N PHE A 73 11.90 -0.81 -8.14
CA PHE A 73 10.87 0.23 -8.05
C PHE A 73 11.44 1.63 -8.31
N ALA A 74 12.62 1.93 -7.78
CA ALA A 74 13.28 3.22 -8.01
C ALA A 74 13.61 3.45 -9.49
N LEU A 75 13.94 2.38 -10.23
CA LEU A 75 14.22 2.42 -11.66
C LEU A 75 12.93 2.55 -12.48
N ARG A 76 11.88 1.79 -12.13
CA ARG A 76 10.56 1.84 -12.77
C ARG A 76 9.86 3.18 -12.55
N ARG A 77 9.97 3.78 -11.36
CA ARG A 77 9.47 5.15 -11.08
C ARG A 77 10.12 6.19 -12.00
N LYS A 78 11.44 6.08 -12.24
CA LYS A 78 12.16 6.99 -13.15
C LYS A 78 11.85 6.74 -14.63
N ARG A 79 11.45 5.51 -14.98
CA ARG A 79 11.21 5.06 -16.36
C ARG A 79 9.71 4.91 -16.69
N ALA A 80 8.81 5.39 -15.85
CA ALA A 80 7.37 5.37 -16.13
C ALA A 80 7.12 5.98 -17.52
N PRO A 81 6.33 5.34 -18.40
CA PRO A 81 6.57 5.47 -19.83
C PRO A 81 6.18 6.84 -20.39
N ARG A 82 7.06 7.39 -21.24
CA ARG A 82 6.62 7.88 -22.55
C ARG A 82 6.17 6.66 -23.36
N ARG A 83 4.92 6.23 -23.20
CA ARG A 83 4.15 5.42 -24.14
C ARG A 83 2.68 5.66 -23.87
#